data_AF-A0A6G3MMV7-F1
#
_entry.id   AF-A0A6G3MMV7-F1
#
_cell.length_a   1.000
_cell.length_b   1.000
_cell.length_c   1.000
_cell.angle_alpha   90.00
_cell.angle_beta   90.00
_cell.angle_gamma   90.00
#
_symmetry.space_group_name_H-M   'P 1'
#
loop_
_entity.id
_entity.type
_entity.pdbx_description
1 polymer ?
#
loop_
_entity_poly.entity_id
_entity_poly.type
_entity_poly.pdbx_seq_one_letter_code
_entity_poly.pdbx_strand_id
1 'polypeptide(L)'
;MASAAVLKPRNNSSLLAKKEKPKQVRQSNIDSAKALGDAIRTSLGPRGMDKMIIGRGKNVTITNDGATILKEMKVTHPVAQMLSNMSQSQDIEAGDGTTTVVIYAASFLQAADKLLEKELHPTKIS
;
A
#
# COMPACT_ATOMS: atom_id res chain seq x y z
N MET A 1 51.62 -14.25 27.92
CA MET A 1 51.03 -14.43 26.58
C MET A 1 49.56 -14.79 26.76
N ALA A 2 48.66 -13.81 26.60
CA ALA A 2 47.22 -14.00 26.69
C ALA A 2 46.58 -13.54 25.38
N SER A 3 45.66 -14.36 24.90
CA SER A 3 45.09 -14.39 23.56
C SER A 3 44.01 -13.34 23.33
N ALA A 4 44.05 -12.76 22.12
CA ALA A 4 42.97 -12.25 21.27
C ALA A 4 41.64 -11.76 21.88
N ALA A 5 41.36 -10.47 21.67
CA ALA A 5 40.01 -9.98 21.40
C ALA A 5 40.07 -8.84 20.37
N VAL A 6 40.09 -9.21 19.08
CA VAL A 6 39.86 -8.25 17.99
C VAL A 6 38.39 -7.82 18.06
N LEU A 7 38.17 -6.55 18.44
CA LEU A 7 36.86 -5.90 18.40
C LEU A 7 36.30 -5.94 16.97
N LYS A 8 35.25 -6.75 16.75
CA LYS A 8 34.44 -6.71 15.52
C LYS A 8 33.74 -5.35 15.40
N PRO A 9 33.76 -4.67 14.24
CA PRO A 9 33.02 -3.43 14.07
C PRO A 9 31.51 -3.70 14.12
N ARG A 10 30.79 -2.94 14.96
CA ARG A 10 29.33 -2.83 14.95
C ARG A 10 28.90 -2.18 13.64
N ASN A 11 28.25 -2.92 12.74
CA ASN A 11 27.52 -2.36 11.61
C ASN A 11 26.32 -3.25 11.25
N ASN A 12 25.19 -3.06 11.95
CA ASN A 12 23.94 -3.80 11.69
C ASN A 12 22.71 -2.88 11.48
N SER A 13 22.88 -1.64 11.01
CA SER A 13 21.76 -0.84 10.49
C SER A 13 21.58 -0.93 8.97
N SER A 14 22.62 -1.36 8.23
CA SER A 14 22.61 -1.45 6.76
C SER A 14 22.13 -2.80 6.20
N LEU A 15 22.00 -3.84 7.04
CA LEU A 15 21.55 -5.19 6.63
C LEU A 15 20.02 -5.34 6.55
N LEU A 16 19.25 -4.34 7.01
CA LEU A 16 17.78 -4.34 6.91
C LEU A 16 17.28 -3.75 5.58
N ALA A 17 18.15 -3.13 4.78
CA ALA A 17 17.80 -2.64 3.46
C ALA A 17 17.79 -3.81 2.47
N LYS A 18 16.63 -4.47 2.32
CA LYS A 18 16.41 -5.44 1.25
C LYS A 18 16.68 -4.78 -0.10
N LYS A 19 17.82 -5.08 -0.72
CA LYS A 19 18.11 -4.71 -2.11
C LYS A 19 17.32 -5.63 -3.04
N GLU A 20 16.07 -5.26 -3.28
CA GLU A 20 15.21 -5.97 -4.23
C GLU A 20 15.54 -5.56 -5.68
N LYS A 21 15.41 -6.50 -6.61
CA LYS A 21 15.64 -6.22 -8.03
C LYS A 21 14.61 -5.19 -8.53
N PRO A 22 14.95 -4.28 -9.46
CA PRO A 22 14.02 -3.24 -9.93
C PRO A 22 12.69 -3.77 -10.48
N LYS A 23 12.69 -4.97 -11.09
CA LYS A 23 11.46 -5.64 -11.56
C LYS A 23 10.61 -6.15 -10.39
N GLN A 24 11.23 -6.72 -9.36
CA GLN A 24 10.56 -7.27 -8.19
C GLN A 24 9.89 -6.18 -7.35
N VAL A 25 10.57 -5.04 -7.14
CA VAL A 25 10.00 -3.89 -6.40
C VAL A 25 8.73 -3.39 -7.09
N ARG A 26 8.76 -3.23 -8.42
CA ARG A 26 7.60 -2.79 -9.20
C ARG A 26 6.43 -3.77 -9.08
N GLN A 27 6.70 -5.06 -9.21
CA GLN A 27 5.65 -6.07 -9.06
C GLN A 27 5.04 -6.04 -7.66
N SER A 28 5.88 -6.03 -6.60
CA SER A 28 5.42 -5.96 -5.21
C SER A 28 4.54 -4.72 -4.94
N ASN A 29 4.93 -3.58 -5.53
CA ASN A 29 4.16 -2.34 -5.45
C ASN A 29 2.77 -2.47 -6.09
N ILE A 30 2.71 -3.02 -7.31
CA ILE A 30 1.45 -3.21 -8.05
C ILE A 30 0.56 -4.23 -7.33
N ASP A 31 1.11 -5.35 -6.91
CA ASP A 31 0.36 -6.41 -6.22
C ASP A 31 -0.26 -5.91 -4.90
N SER A 32 0.52 -5.14 -4.13
CA SER A 32 0.04 -4.54 -2.88
C SER A 32 -1.07 -3.51 -3.11
N ALA A 33 -0.93 -2.67 -4.14
CA ALA A 33 -1.96 -1.71 -4.50
C ALA A 33 -3.25 -2.38 -4.99
N LYS A 34 -3.11 -3.45 -5.79
CA LYS A 34 -4.22 -4.25 -6.28
C LYS A 34 -4.97 -4.91 -5.13
N ALA A 35 -4.26 -5.55 -4.20
CA ALA A 35 -4.86 -6.18 -3.03
C ALA A 35 -5.66 -5.17 -2.18
N LEU A 36 -5.14 -3.96 -2.01
CA LEU A 36 -5.84 -2.89 -1.30
C LEU A 36 -7.08 -2.42 -2.06
N GLY A 37 -6.96 -2.21 -3.37
CA GLY A 37 -8.06 -1.82 -4.23
C GLY A 37 -9.20 -2.85 -4.20
N ASP A 38 -8.87 -4.14 -4.30
CA ASP A 38 -9.86 -5.22 -4.25
C ASP A 38 -10.56 -5.30 -2.88
N ALA A 39 -9.87 -5.02 -1.77
CA ALA A 39 -10.45 -5.03 -0.44
C ALA A 39 -11.55 -3.97 -0.26
N ILE A 40 -11.34 -2.77 -0.81
CA ILE A 40 -12.28 -1.64 -0.68
C ILE A 40 -13.29 -1.56 -1.83
N ARG A 41 -13.03 -2.21 -2.98
CA ARG A 41 -13.85 -2.08 -4.20
C ARG A 41 -15.32 -2.36 -3.97
N THR A 42 -15.62 -3.35 -3.16
CA THR A 42 -16.99 -3.74 -2.83
C THR A 42 -17.76 -2.73 -1.99
N SER A 43 -17.08 -1.73 -1.43
CA SER A 43 -17.65 -0.65 -0.63
C SER A 43 -18.01 0.57 -1.50
N LEU A 44 -17.71 0.54 -2.80
CA LEU A 44 -18.04 1.64 -3.71
C LEU A 44 -19.51 1.64 -4.13
N GLY A 45 -20.15 2.81 -4.03
CA GLY A 45 -21.47 3.09 -4.62
C GLY A 45 -22.65 2.95 -3.64
N PRO A 46 -23.89 3.25 -4.10
CA PRO A 46 -25.09 3.27 -3.24
C PRO A 46 -25.52 1.88 -2.75
N ARG A 47 -25.00 0.81 -3.37
CA ARG A 47 -25.14 -0.59 -2.93
C ARG A 47 -23.80 -1.17 -2.45
N GLY A 48 -22.90 -0.30 -1.98
CA GLY A 48 -21.64 -0.70 -1.37
C GLY A 48 -21.88 -1.55 -0.13
N MET A 49 -21.00 -2.53 0.09
CA MET A 49 -21.02 -3.38 1.27
C MET A 49 -20.20 -2.74 2.40
N ASP A 50 -20.82 -2.62 3.57
CA ASP A 50 -20.14 -2.22 4.79
C ASP A 50 -19.03 -3.22 5.15
N LYS A 51 -17.95 -2.69 5.73
CA LYS A 51 -16.86 -3.48 6.29
C LYS A 51 -16.89 -3.40 7.80
N MET A 52 -16.97 -4.56 8.44
CA MET A 52 -16.73 -4.69 9.87
C MET A 52 -15.23 -4.86 10.12
N ILE A 53 -14.63 -3.88 10.77
CA ILE A 53 -13.21 -3.84 11.11
C ILE A 53 -13.06 -3.94 12.62
N ILE A 54 -12.22 -4.87 13.07
CA ILE A 54 -11.93 -5.07 14.49
C ILE A 54 -10.54 -4.48 14.78
N GLY A 55 -10.53 -3.34 15.46
CA GLY A 55 -9.33 -2.62 15.84
C GLY A 55 -8.58 -3.25 17.02
N ARG A 56 -7.44 -2.64 17.39
CA ARG A 56 -6.68 -3.06 18.59
C ARG A 56 -7.48 -2.70 19.83
N GLY A 57 -7.85 -3.70 20.64
CA GLY A 57 -8.67 -3.51 21.85
C GLY A 57 -10.14 -3.91 21.71
N LYS A 58 -10.52 -4.66 20.66
CA LYS A 58 -11.91 -5.11 20.40
C LYS A 58 -12.91 -3.99 20.07
N ASN A 59 -12.41 -2.81 19.69
CA ASN A 59 -13.28 -1.79 19.10
C ASN A 59 -13.73 -2.26 17.72
N VAL A 60 -15.04 -2.25 17.49
CA VAL A 60 -15.64 -2.66 16.22
C VAL A 60 -16.12 -1.42 15.49
N THR A 61 -15.63 -1.22 14.28
CA THR A 61 -16.04 -0.14 13.38
C THR A 61 -16.73 -0.78 12.17
N ILE A 62 -17.97 -0.39 11.89
CA ILE A 62 -18.70 -0.80 10.69
C ILE A 62 -18.83 0.44 9.82
N THR A 63 -18.25 0.42 8.62
CA THR A 63 -18.29 1.58 7.72
C THR A 63 -18.12 1.17 6.26
N ASN A 64 -18.65 2.01 5.37
CA ASN A 64 -18.48 1.93 3.94
C ASN A 64 -17.47 2.99 3.39
N ASP A 65 -17.02 3.91 4.24
CA ASP A 65 -16.11 4.98 3.83
C ASP A 65 -14.68 4.44 3.64
N GLY A 66 -14.13 4.63 2.44
CA GLY A 66 -12.79 4.19 2.08
C GLY A 66 -11.69 4.79 2.97
N ALA A 67 -11.80 6.06 3.35
CA ALA A 67 -10.77 6.71 4.18
C ALA A 67 -10.71 6.10 5.59
N THR A 68 -11.88 5.88 6.19
CA THR A 68 -12.00 5.23 7.50
C THR A 68 -11.54 3.77 7.45
N ILE A 69 -11.92 3.02 6.42
CA ILE A 69 -11.49 1.62 6.24
C ILE A 69 -9.97 1.53 6.21
N LEU A 70 -9.32 2.35 5.38
CA LEU A 70 -7.87 2.34 5.18
C LEU A 70 -7.10 2.78 6.42
N LYS A 71 -7.65 3.73 7.19
CA LYS A 71 -7.09 4.18 8.47
C LYS A 71 -7.07 3.07 9.52
N GLU A 72 -8.14 2.28 9.62
CA GLU A 72 -8.24 1.20 10.61
C GLU A 72 -7.43 -0.06 10.23
N MET A 73 -7.26 -0.35 8.93
CA MET A 73 -6.57 -1.55 8.44
C MET A 73 -5.06 -1.60 8.74
N LYS A 74 -4.42 -0.50 9.15
CA LYS A 74 -2.97 -0.41 9.50
C LYS A 74 -2.05 -1.11 8.49
N VAL A 75 -2.01 -0.57 7.27
CA VAL A 75 -1.20 -1.08 6.17
C VAL A 75 0.31 -0.93 6.41
N THR A 76 1.08 -1.97 6.10
CA THR A 76 2.55 -2.02 6.32
C THR A 76 3.35 -1.71 5.06
N HIS A 77 2.82 -2.06 3.87
CA HIS A 77 3.52 -1.86 2.61
C HIS A 77 3.57 -0.36 2.25
N PRO A 78 4.72 0.21 1.83
CA PRO A 78 4.85 1.65 1.57
C PRO A 78 3.85 2.19 0.55
N VAL A 79 3.63 1.46 -0.56
CA VAL A 79 2.63 1.86 -1.57
C VAL A 79 1.21 1.84 -1.01
N ALA A 80 0.88 0.89 -0.15
CA ALA A 80 -0.43 0.86 0.50
C ALA A 80 -0.62 2.04 1.47
N GLN A 81 0.44 2.45 2.16
CA GLN A 81 0.43 3.67 2.98
C GLN A 81 0.23 4.93 2.12
N MET A 82 0.89 5.01 0.96
CA MET A 82 0.68 6.12 0.01
C MET A 82 -0.77 6.20 -0.46
N LEU A 83 -1.40 5.07 -0.80
CA LEU A 83 -2.81 5.00 -1.18
C LEU A 83 -3.75 5.37 -0.02
N SER A 84 -3.45 4.93 1.20
CA SER A 84 -4.20 5.34 2.39
C SER A 84 -4.14 6.85 2.62
N ASN A 85 -2.95 7.45 2.49
CA ASN A 85 -2.77 8.89 2.65
C ASN A 85 -3.50 9.65 1.54
N MET A 86 -3.47 9.15 0.31
CA MET A 86 -4.25 9.73 -0.81
C MET A 86 -5.75 9.75 -0.51
N SER A 87 -6.30 8.66 0.04
CA SER A 87 -7.71 8.61 0.45
C SER A 87 -8.03 9.62 1.55
N GLN A 88 -7.12 9.81 2.52
CA GLN A 88 -7.30 10.77 3.60
C GLN A 88 -7.19 12.22 3.11
N SER A 89 -6.29 12.51 2.18
CA SER A 89 -6.22 13.82 1.54
C SER A 89 -7.50 14.13 0.77
N GLN A 90 -8.06 13.14 0.05
CA GLN A 90 -9.33 13.30 -0.66
C GLN A 90 -10.49 13.58 0.30
N ASP A 91 -10.51 12.93 1.46
CA ASP A 91 -11.50 13.16 2.52
C ASP A 91 -11.42 14.60 3.06
N ILE A 92 -10.21 15.11 3.29
CA ILE A 92 -10.00 16.49 3.80
C ILE A 92 -10.39 17.55 2.76
N GLU A 93 -10.01 17.36 1.50
CA GLU A 93 -10.15 18.39 0.46
C GLU A 93 -11.56 18.44 -0.14
N ALA A 94 -12.19 17.28 -0.34
CA ALA A 94 -13.48 17.18 -1.04
C ALA A 94 -14.58 16.52 -0.21
N GLY A 95 -14.24 15.67 0.76
CA GLY A 95 -15.21 14.92 1.56
C GLY A 95 -15.98 13.82 0.82
N ASP A 96 -15.64 13.55 -0.46
CA ASP A 96 -16.19 12.46 -1.26
C ASP A 96 -15.14 11.92 -2.24
N GLY A 97 -15.39 10.73 -2.78
CA GLY A 97 -14.51 10.05 -3.72
C GLY A 97 -13.32 9.35 -3.05
N THR A 98 -13.32 9.23 -1.73
CA THR A 98 -12.28 8.55 -0.93
C THR A 98 -12.03 7.11 -1.41
N THR A 99 -13.11 6.38 -1.67
CA THR A 99 -13.04 5.01 -2.20
C THR A 99 -12.64 4.99 -3.69
N THR A 100 -13.19 5.91 -4.49
CA THR A 100 -12.96 5.97 -5.94
C THR A 100 -11.51 6.26 -6.28
N VAL A 101 -10.87 7.20 -5.58
CA VAL A 101 -9.49 7.62 -5.88
C VAL A 101 -8.51 6.46 -5.70
N VAL A 102 -8.71 5.62 -4.68
CA VAL A 102 -7.86 4.46 -4.43
C VAL A 102 -8.11 3.34 -5.44
N ILE A 103 -9.37 3.11 -5.83
CA ILE A 103 -9.72 2.13 -6.88
C ILE A 103 -9.10 2.54 -8.22
N TYR A 104 -9.12 3.84 -8.56
CA TYR A 104 -8.48 4.34 -9.78
C TYR A 104 -6.97 4.18 -9.74
N ALA A 105 -6.32 4.56 -8.64
CA ALA A 105 -4.87 4.38 -8.50
C ALA A 105 -4.46 2.90 -8.63
N ALA A 106 -5.19 1.98 -7.99
CA ALA A 106 -4.96 0.54 -8.13
C ALA A 106 -5.18 0.05 -9.58
N SER A 107 -6.22 0.55 -10.25
CA SER A 107 -6.55 0.19 -11.64
C SER A 107 -5.48 0.70 -12.62
N PHE A 108 -4.95 1.90 -12.40
CA PHE A 108 -3.85 2.44 -13.21
C PHE A 108 -2.56 1.64 -13.03
N LEU A 109 -2.23 1.23 -11.81
CA LEU A 109 -1.08 0.37 -11.55
C LEU A 109 -1.23 -1.01 -12.23
N GLN A 110 -2.44 -1.56 -12.23
CA GLN A 110 -2.74 -2.81 -12.95
C GLN A 110 -2.63 -2.63 -14.48
N ALA A 111 -3.07 -1.49 -15.01
CA ALA A 111 -2.92 -1.19 -16.43
C ALA A 111 -1.44 -0.98 -16.81
N ALA A 112 -0.67 -0.33 -15.95
CA ALA A 112 0.77 -0.16 -16.11
C ALA A 112 1.51 -1.50 -16.14
N ASP A 113 1.07 -2.49 -15.35
CA ASP A 113 1.66 -3.84 -15.35
C ASP A 113 1.63 -4.48 -16.75
N LYS A 114 0.48 -4.37 -17.44
CA LYS A 114 0.32 -4.86 -18.83
C LYS A 114 1.24 -4.17 -19.82
N LEU A 115 1.65 -2.93 -19.55
CA LEU A 115 2.61 -2.20 -20.39
C LEU A 115 4.05 -2.63 -20.08
N LEU A 116 4.35 -2.92 -18.81
CA LEU A 116 5.64 -3.47 -18.39
C LEU A 116 5.86 -4.88 -18.94
N GLU A 117 4.82 -5.71 -19.04
CA GLU A 117 4.86 -7.03 -19.69
C GLU A 117 5.21 -6.93 -21.19
N LYS A 118 4.85 -5.83 -21.84
CA LYS A 118 5.23 -5.52 -23.24
C LYS A 118 6.64 -4.92 -23.38
N GLU A 119 7.44 -5.00 -22.31
CA GLU A 119 8.81 -4.46 -22.23
C GLU A 119 8.92 -2.94 -22.49
N LEU A 120 7.86 -2.18 -22.23
CA LEU A 120 7.95 -0.72 -22.24
C LEU A 120 8.78 -0.22 -21.06
N HIS A 121 9.71 0.70 -21.34
CA HIS A 121 10.55 1.29 -20.31
C HIS A 121 9.68 2.09 -19.31
N PRO A 122 9.85 1.93 -17.98
CA PRO A 122 8.99 2.57 -16.96
C PRO A 122 8.84 4.08 -17.10
N THR A 123 9.91 4.76 -17.47
CA THR A 123 9.91 6.22 -17.68
C THR A 123 8.95 6.67 -18.78
N LYS A 124 8.58 5.79 -19.72
CA LYS A 124 7.56 6.09 -20.75
C LYS A 124 6.12 5.85 -20.29
N ILE A 125 5.94 5.15 -19.16
CA ILE A 125 4.64 4.82 -18.58
C ILE A 125 4.28 5.81 -17.46
N SER A 126 5.31 6.33 -16.77
CA SER A 126 5.19 7.36 -15.73
C SER A 126 4.61 8.68 -16.25
#